data_AF-A0AAD7VBR1-F1
#
_entry.id   AF-A0AAD7VBR1-F1
#
_cell.length_a   1.000
_cell.length_b   1.000
_cell.length_c   1.000
_cell.angle_alpha   90.00
_cell.angle_beta   90.00
_cell.angle_gamma   90.00
#
_symmetry.space_group_name_H-M   'P 1'
#
loop_
_entity.id
_entity.type
_entity.pdbx_description
1 polymer ?
#
loop_
_entity_poly.entity_id
_entity_poly.type
_entity_poly.pdbx_seq_one_letter_code
_entity_poly.pdbx_strand_id
1 'polypeptide(L)'
;MASTISWPLVVWHNFSNPTTTCVTCSYPNVYAGQRDGHIWVYTMHNAEQLQYKLLLVGHRAPIAALCVIKGGQRANDLSATSDDILVSASEDGEIAQWNASDGRCLGVNAKGFLGVPTDLKLFSQAKDRYIFCSGQSNEINILNATTLEVVRVWGSHPNWVTCADFYDPAAKRSRLVTVTMDGKLDIWDFDVAGQVIFKDRSSENQPRLIKETTSDRVIGLKSCPFYHGLCMVLTRKNAIIFVLRDSAFVPEVTIPTEPGTSWSSAEFCKGNKLLLWAQNGKIFEYYLKPPAGVDPGRMAQDENQLYYSVSLMHTYYFDTNGKKWDMDEE
;
A
#
# COMPACT_ATOMS: atom_id res chain seq x y z
N MET A 1 33.56 15.06 14.84
CA MET A 1 33.61 13.89 13.94
C MET A 1 33.25 12.68 14.76
N ALA A 2 32.01 12.18 14.67
CA ALA A 2 31.64 10.94 15.34
C ALA A 2 32.20 9.78 14.51
N SER A 3 33.15 9.04 15.08
CA SER A 3 33.70 7.83 14.46
C SER A 3 32.64 6.74 14.46
N THR A 4 32.06 6.44 13.30
CA THR A 4 31.19 5.27 13.12
C THR A 4 32.07 4.03 12.95
N ILE A 5 32.04 3.14 13.94
CA ILE A 5 32.67 1.82 13.83
C ILE A 5 31.68 0.92 13.07
N SER A 6 32.08 0.39 11.91
CA SER A 6 31.31 -0.62 11.19
C SER A 6 31.96 -1.98 11.42
N TRP A 7 31.24 -2.87 12.11
CA TRP A 7 31.67 -4.26 12.28
C TRP A 7 31.07 -5.09 11.14
N PRO A 8 31.88 -5.65 10.23
CA PRO A 8 31.36 -6.57 9.23
C PRO A 8 30.94 -7.87 9.94
N LEU A 9 29.64 -8.15 9.94
CA LEU A 9 29.12 -9.45 10.36
C LEU A 9 29.24 -10.42 9.17
N VAL A 10 30.15 -11.39 9.27
CA VAL A 10 30.27 -12.45 8.26
C VAL A 10 29.34 -13.58 8.62
N VAL A 11 28.32 -13.79 7.80
CA VAL A 11 27.39 -14.92 7.92
C VAL A 11 27.82 -15.97 6.89
N TRP A 12 28.26 -17.12 7.38
CA TRP A 12 28.89 -18.17 6.54
C TRP A 12 27.95 -19.31 6.16
N HIS A 13 26.71 -19.29 6.67
CA HIS A 13 25.68 -20.25 6.26
C HIS A 13 25.03 -19.81 4.96
N ASN A 14 24.58 -20.80 4.16
CA ASN A 14 23.72 -20.52 3.01
C ASN A 14 22.46 -19.80 3.51
N PHE A 15 22.31 -18.52 3.21
CA PHE A 15 20.96 -17.96 3.12
C PHE A 15 20.29 -18.74 2.00
N SER A 16 19.43 -19.71 2.35
CA SER A 16 18.42 -20.14 1.40
C SER A 16 17.70 -18.86 1.02
N ASN A 17 17.82 -18.39 -0.23
CA ASN A 17 17.24 -17.13 -0.65
C ASN A 17 15.72 -17.28 -0.54
N PRO A 18 15.10 -16.87 0.58
CA PRO A 18 13.72 -17.21 0.87
C PRO A 18 12.85 -16.44 -0.09
N THR A 19 11.66 -16.97 -0.35
CA THR A 19 10.67 -16.28 -1.17
C THR A 19 10.39 -14.89 -0.58
N THR A 20 10.61 -13.84 -1.38
CA THR A 20 10.19 -12.49 -1.05
C THR A 20 8.67 -12.46 -0.90
N THR A 21 8.19 -11.99 0.24
CA THR A 21 6.77 -11.96 0.61
C THR A 21 6.14 -10.61 0.32
N CYS A 22 6.89 -9.52 0.51
CA CYS A 22 6.44 -8.16 0.26
C CYS A 22 7.62 -7.25 -0.12
N VAL A 23 7.33 -6.18 -0.86
CA VAL A 23 8.32 -5.19 -1.28
C VAL A 23 7.76 -3.80 -1.05
N THR A 24 8.63 -2.87 -0.63
CA THR A 24 8.34 -1.43 -0.64
C THR A 24 9.58 -0.67 -1.10
N CYS A 25 9.45 0.60 -1.46
CA CYS A 25 10.56 1.40 -1.93
C CYS A 25 10.50 2.85 -1.44
N SER A 26 11.67 3.44 -1.24
CA SER A 26 11.84 4.88 -1.07
C SER A 26 13.17 5.25 -1.73
N TYR A 27 13.08 5.95 -2.87
CA TYR A 27 14.22 6.20 -3.75
C TYR A 27 15.43 6.75 -2.96
N PRO A 28 16.64 6.16 -3.13
CA PRO A 28 16.99 5.09 -4.09
C PRO A 28 16.86 3.66 -3.54
N ASN A 29 16.35 3.48 -2.31
CA ASN A 29 16.33 2.19 -1.63
C ASN A 29 15.08 1.36 -1.97
N VAL A 30 15.26 0.03 -2.07
CA VAL A 30 14.21 -0.97 -2.20
C VAL A 30 14.34 -1.94 -1.03
N TYR A 31 13.23 -2.25 -0.37
CA TYR A 31 13.17 -3.11 0.80
C TYR A 31 12.36 -4.36 0.45
N ALA A 32 12.98 -5.53 0.60
CA ALA A 32 12.36 -6.81 0.31
C ALA A 32 12.25 -7.62 1.60
N GLY A 33 11.01 -7.83 2.07
CA GLY A 33 10.70 -8.69 3.20
C GLY A 33 10.67 -10.15 2.77
N GLN A 34 11.21 -11.02 3.60
CA GLN A 34 11.37 -12.43 3.28
C GLN A 34 10.59 -13.35 4.24
N ARG A 35 10.39 -14.59 3.78
CA ARG A 35 9.65 -15.61 4.51
C ARG A 35 10.34 -16.08 5.80
N ASP A 36 11.64 -15.87 5.95
CA ASP A 36 12.40 -16.22 7.14
C ASP A 36 12.47 -15.09 8.18
N GLY A 37 11.79 -13.96 7.94
CA GLY A 37 11.80 -12.79 8.84
C GLY A 37 12.95 -11.81 8.56
N HIS A 38 13.77 -12.05 7.55
CA HIS A 38 14.79 -11.08 7.14
C HIS A 38 14.22 -10.01 6.21
N ILE A 39 14.88 -8.86 6.17
CA ILE A 39 14.60 -7.79 5.21
C ILE A 39 15.90 -7.40 4.52
N TRP A 40 15.95 -7.59 3.21
CA TRP A 40 17.05 -7.06 2.40
C TRP A 40 16.77 -5.62 2.00
N VAL A 41 17.78 -4.79 2.15
CA VAL A 41 17.78 -3.42 1.63
C VAL A 41 18.73 -3.36 0.45
N TYR A 42 18.19 -2.98 -0.69
CA TYR A 42 18.92 -2.72 -1.91
C TYR A 42 18.96 -1.22 -2.16
N THR A 43 20.03 -0.73 -2.79
CA THR A 43 20.09 0.62 -3.35
C THR A 43 20.16 0.55 -4.86
N MET A 44 19.42 1.42 -5.53
CA MET A 44 19.47 1.54 -6.97
C MET A 44 20.72 2.31 -7.38
N HIS A 45 21.56 1.71 -8.22
CA HIS A 45 22.75 2.31 -8.81
C HIS A 45 22.55 2.48 -10.32
N ASN A 46 22.86 3.67 -10.84
CA ASN A 46 22.71 4.02 -12.27
C ASN A 46 21.32 3.70 -12.87
N ALA A 47 20.25 3.76 -12.06
CA ALA A 47 18.87 3.50 -12.47
C ALA A 47 18.56 2.09 -13.04
N GLU A 48 19.53 1.17 -13.09
CA GLU A 48 19.35 -0.15 -13.73
C GLU A 48 19.84 -1.32 -12.86
N GLN A 49 20.65 -1.08 -11.83
CA GLN A 49 21.23 -2.15 -11.03
C GLN A 49 20.90 -2.01 -9.54
N LEU A 50 20.35 -3.06 -8.95
CA LEU A 50 20.16 -3.17 -7.51
C LEU A 50 21.45 -3.69 -6.87
N GLN A 51 21.99 -2.93 -5.91
CA GLN A 51 23.13 -3.35 -5.10
C GLN A 51 22.66 -3.61 -3.66
N TYR A 52 23.17 -4.68 -3.05
CA TYR A 52 22.94 -4.96 -1.64
C TYR A 52 23.51 -3.82 -0.79
N LYS A 53 22.69 -3.30 0.13
CA LYS A 53 23.08 -2.23 1.05
C LYS A 53 23.13 -2.75 2.48
N LEU A 54 22.02 -3.32 2.98
CA LEU A 54 21.87 -3.80 4.35
C LEU A 54 21.05 -5.09 4.38
N LEU A 55 21.26 -5.89 5.42
CA LEU A 55 20.40 -7.00 5.81
C LEU A 55 19.87 -6.71 7.21
N LEU A 56 18.55 -6.57 7.37
CA LEU A 56 17.91 -6.35 8.66
C LEU A 56 17.44 -7.69 9.22
N VAL A 57 17.87 -7.99 10.44
CA VAL A 57 17.62 -9.25 11.13
C VAL A 57 16.99 -8.95 12.49
N GLY A 58 15.85 -9.58 12.80
CA GLY A 58 15.22 -9.47 14.12
C GLY A 58 13.87 -10.17 14.23
N HIS A 59 13.03 -10.10 13.20
CA HIS A 59 11.77 -10.83 13.14
C HIS A 59 12.01 -12.34 13.13
N ARG A 60 11.11 -13.09 13.78
CA ARG A 60 11.18 -14.56 13.87
C ARG A 60 10.15 -15.26 12.98
N ALA A 61 9.22 -14.49 12.43
CA ALA A 61 8.15 -14.94 11.55
C ALA A 61 8.30 -14.25 10.18
N PRO A 62 7.67 -14.80 9.11
CA PRO A 62 7.69 -14.20 7.79
C PRO A 62 7.29 -12.72 7.82
N ILE A 63 8.00 -11.87 7.06
CA ILE A 63 7.60 -10.47 6.91
C ILE A 63 6.32 -10.43 6.07
N ALA A 64 5.27 -9.80 6.56
CA ALA A 64 3.97 -9.77 5.90
C ALA A 64 3.67 -8.42 5.22
N ALA A 65 4.15 -7.32 5.79
CA ALA A 65 3.95 -5.98 5.25
C ALA A 65 5.12 -5.04 5.57
N LEU A 66 5.34 -4.07 4.68
CA LEU A 66 6.37 -3.04 4.81
C LEU A 66 5.81 -1.66 4.45
N CYS A 67 6.23 -0.64 5.18
CA CYS A 67 5.90 0.76 4.89
C CYS A 67 7.10 1.66 5.19
N VAL A 68 7.24 2.79 4.49
CA VAL A 68 8.31 3.75 4.72
C VAL A 68 7.74 5.09 5.17
N ILE A 69 8.20 5.57 6.33
CA ILE A 69 7.95 6.92 6.82
C ILE A 69 9.12 7.80 6.37
N LYS A 70 8.83 8.86 5.60
CA LYS A 70 9.89 9.75 5.10
C LYS A 70 10.39 10.71 6.18
N GLY A 71 11.72 10.77 6.38
CA GLY A 71 12.35 11.52 7.47
C GLY A 71 12.06 13.02 7.43
N GLY A 72 11.98 13.62 6.24
CA GLY A 72 11.70 15.05 6.06
C GLY A 72 10.33 15.53 6.56
N GLN A 73 9.38 14.62 6.83
CA GLN A 73 8.04 14.96 7.34
C GLN A 73 7.97 15.03 8.87
N ARG A 74 9.06 14.68 9.59
CA ARG A 74 9.16 14.75 11.07
C ARG A 74 9.84 16.01 11.61
N ALA A 75 10.11 17.01 10.77
CA ALA A 75 10.95 18.17 11.07
C ALA A 75 10.52 19.08 12.25
N ASN A 76 9.41 18.77 12.94
CA ASN A 76 9.01 19.46 14.15
C ASN A 76 9.55 18.84 15.45
N ASP A 77 10.12 17.62 15.41
CA ASP A 77 10.81 17.03 16.56
C ASP A 77 12.32 17.31 16.48
N LEU A 78 12.83 18.04 17.46
CA LEU A 78 14.24 18.48 17.61
C LEU A 78 15.26 17.32 17.70
N SER A 79 14.81 16.06 17.68
CA SER A 79 15.64 14.84 17.69
C SER A 79 15.46 13.95 16.45
N ALA A 80 14.68 14.37 15.44
CA ALA A 80 14.42 13.56 14.26
C ALA A 80 15.63 13.58 13.31
N THR A 81 16.26 12.42 13.14
CA THR A 81 17.18 12.19 12.01
C THR A 81 16.42 12.45 10.70
N SER A 82 17.03 13.13 9.74
CA SER A 82 16.46 13.35 8.39
C SER A 82 16.23 12.06 7.59
N ASP A 83 16.61 10.92 8.15
CA ASP A 83 16.60 9.62 7.51
C ASP A 83 15.18 9.02 7.50
N ASP A 84 14.90 8.28 6.43
CA ASP A 84 13.69 7.49 6.33
C ASP A 84 13.65 6.40 7.41
N ILE A 85 12.44 6.06 7.86
CA ILE A 85 12.19 4.97 8.79
C ILE A 85 11.42 3.89 8.05
N LEU A 86 11.97 2.69 8.02
CA LEU A 86 11.26 1.51 7.56
C LEU A 86 10.45 0.94 8.72
N VAL A 87 9.18 0.65 8.47
CA VAL A 87 8.31 -0.11 9.36
C VAL A 87 8.07 -1.47 8.73
N SER A 88 8.24 -2.53 9.51
CA SER A 88 7.91 -3.89 9.09
C SER A 88 6.91 -4.54 10.04
N ALA A 89 6.04 -5.37 9.50
CA ALA A 89 5.14 -6.22 10.25
C ALA A 89 5.34 -7.68 9.83
N SER A 90 5.38 -8.58 10.79
CA SER A 90 5.50 -10.02 10.59
C SER A 90 4.16 -10.74 10.76
N GLU A 91 4.07 -11.98 10.27
CA GLU A 91 2.83 -12.78 10.31
C GLU A 91 2.30 -13.06 11.73
N ASP A 92 3.16 -12.97 12.76
CA ASP A 92 2.78 -13.13 14.17
C ASP A 92 2.26 -11.83 14.83
N GLY A 93 2.19 -10.73 14.08
CA GLY A 93 1.66 -9.44 14.54
C GLY A 93 2.69 -8.53 15.22
N GLU A 94 3.97 -8.93 15.26
CA GLU A 94 5.07 -8.05 15.67
C GLU A 94 5.30 -6.95 14.64
N ILE A 95 5.46 -5.72 15.11
CA ILE A 95 5.76 -4.55 14.27
C ILE A 95 7.06 -3.94 14.76
N ALA A 96 7.99 -3.67 13.85
CA ALA A 96 9.31 -3.14 14.16
C ALA A 96 9.65 -1.92 13.29
N GLN A 97 10.47 -1.03 13.85
CA GLN A 97 11.01 0.15 13.19
C GLN A 97 12.51 0.05 12.99
N TRP A 98 12.96 0.51 11.83
CA TRP A 98 14.35 0.46 11.42
C TRP A 98 14.75 1.80 10.84
N ASN A 99 15.93 2.30 11.21
CA ASN A 99 16.53 3.42 10.52
C ASN A 99 16.99 2.95 9.12
N ALA A 100 16.50 3.58 8.05
CA ALA A 100 16.82 3.18 6.68
C ALA A 100 18.27 3.49 6.24
N SER A 101 18.96 4.38 6.96
CA SER A 101 20.34 4.76 6.65
C SER A 101 21.33 3.70 7.11
N ASP A 102 21.19 3.23 8.36
CA ASP A 102 22.16 2.38 9.05
C ASP A 102 21.62 1.02 9.52
N GLY A 103 20.31 0.77 9.35
CA GLY A 103 19.66 -0.49 9.67
C GLY A 103 19.43 -0.75 11.15
N ARG A 104 19.69 0.22 12.04
CA ARG A 104 19.43 0.04 13.47
C ARG A 104 17.94 -0.13 13.74
N CYS A 105 17.61 -1.11 14.58
CA CYS A 105 16.27 -1.23 15.13
C CYS A 105 16.03 -0.06 16.10
N LEU A 106 14.93 0.67 15.87
CA LEU A 106 14.53 1.84 16.66
C LEU A 106 13.48 1.50 17.72
N GLY A 107 12.67 0.48 17.47
CA GLY A 107 11.61 0.06 18.37
C GLY A 107 10.89 -1.19 17.85
N VAL A 108 10.30 -1.94 18.76
CA VAL A 108 9.55 -3.16 18.48
C VAL A 108 8.29 -3.18 19.34
N ASN A 109 7.17 -3.53 18.74
CA ASN A 109 5.94 -3.87 19.42
C ASN A 109 5.52 -5.29 19.02
N ALA A 110 5.78 -6.26 19.91
CA ALA A 110 5.43 -7.67 19.72
C ALA A 110 3.92 -7.95 19.65
N LYS A 111 3.07 -6.97 19.97
CA LYS A 111 1.60 -7.07 19.89
C LYS A 111 1.02 -5.87 19.13
N GLY A 112 1.73 -5.41 18.10
CA GLY A 112 1.30 -4.28 17.27
C GLY A 112 -0.02 -4.54 16.55
N PHE A 113 -0.27 -5.80 16.17
CA PHE A 113 -1.49 -6.24 15.53
C PHE A 113 -1.95 -7.60 16.06
N LEU A 114 -3.28 -7.76 16.24
CA LEU A 114 -3.87 -9.04 16.63
C LEU A 114 -4.32 -9.79 15.37
N GLY A 115 -3.59 -10.83 14.99
CA GLY A 115 -3.80 -11.60 13.76
C GLY A 115 -2.64 -11.43 12.78
N VAL A 116 -2.84 -11.82 11.53
CA VAL A 116 -1.81 -11.73 10.48
C VAL A 116 -1.93 -10.37 9.77
N PRO A 117 -0.97 -9.44 9.92
CA PRO A 117 -0.94 -8.20 9.15
C PRO A 117 -0.84 -8.51 7.66
N THR A 118 -1.55 -7.77 6.82
CA THR A 118 -1.38 -7.86 5.36
C THR A 118 -1.06 -6.52 4.72
N ASP A 119 -1.22 -5.42 5.45
CA ASP A 119 -1.00 -4.08 4.92
C ASP A 119 -0.65 -3.08 6.02
N LEU A 120 0.29 -2.18 5.72
CA LEU A 120 0.73 -1.08 6.57
C LEU A 120 0.64 0.22 5.75
N LYS A 121 -0.17 1.16 6.22
CA LYS A 121 -0.41 2.42 5.51
C LYS A 121 -0.15 3.64 6.37
N LEU A 122 0.36 4.67 5.71
CA LEU A 122 0.46 6.03 6.21
C LEU A 122 -0.49 6.89 5.39
N PHE A 123 -1.24 7.73 6.08
CA PHE A 123 -2.15 8.65 5.43
C PHE A 123 -1.68 10.08 5.62
N SER A 124 -1.58 10.81 4.51
CA SER A 124 -1.11 12.19 4.49
C SER A 124 -1.93 13.10 5.42
N GLN A 125 -3.24 12.87 5.51
CA GLN A 125 -4.15 13.56 6.43
C GLN A 125 -3.78 13.37 7.90
N ALA A 126 -3.21 12.22 8.27
CA ALA A 126 -2.71 11.93 9.60
C ALA A 126 -1.34 12.59 9.88
N LYS A 127 -0.79 13.34 8.92
CA LYS A 127 0.57 13.92 8.93
C LYS A 127 1.65 12.86 9.14
N ASP A 128 1.41 11.65 8.64
CA ASP A 128 2.28 10.48 8.81
C ASP A 128 2.61 10.15 10.28
N ARG A 129 1.78 10.62 11.22
CA ARG A 129 1.93 10.38 12.66
C ARG A 129 1.37 9.04 13.10
N TYR A 130 0.52 8.44 12.27
CA TYR A 130 -0.14 7.18 12.58
C TYR A 130 0.07 6.17 11.47
N ILE A 131 0.38 4.94 11.88
CA ILE A 131 0.45 3.78 10.99
C ILE A 131 -0.85 3.01 11.14
N PHE A 132 -1.54 2.77 10.03
CA PHE A 132 -2.73 1.95 9.97
C PHE A 132 -2.30 0.54 9.59
N CYS A 133 -2.44 -0.39 10.52
CA CYS A 133 -2.16 -1.80 10.32
C CYS A 133 -3.47 -2.57 10.14
N SER A 134 -3.60 -3.23 9.00
CA SER A 134 -4.77 -4.04 8.65
C SER A 134 -4.35 -5.42 8.16
N GLY A 135 -5.28 -6.38 8.18
CA GLY A 135 -4.92 -7.77 7.97
C GLY A 135 -6.08 -8.73 8.10
N GLN A 136 -5.76 -9.96 8.52
CA GLN A 136 -6.72 -11.02 8.83
C GLN A 136 -7.43 -10.76 10.18
N SER A 137 -8.00 -9.56 10.33
CA SER A 137 -8.78 -9.13 11.48
C SER A 137 -9.91 -8.21 11.02
N ASN A 138 -11.02 -8.21 11.74
CA ASN A 138 -12.14 -7.29 11.53
C ASN A 138 -11.91 -5.90 12.16
N GLU A 139 -10.68 -5.65 12.61
CA GLU A 139 -10.23 -4.40 13.21
C GLU A 139 -8.96 -3.90 12.53
N ILE A 140 -8.79 -2.60 12.51
CA ILE A 140 -7.60 -1.90 12.02
C ILE A 140 -6.91 -1.27 13.24
N ASN A 141 -5.66 -1.63 13.49
CA ASN A 141 -4.89 -1.01 14.57
C ASN A 141 -4.22 0.26 14.07
N ILE A 142 -4.34 1.32 14.85
CA ILE A 142 -3.75 2.63 14.60
C ILE A 142 -2.63 2.82 15.60
N LEU A 143 -1.39 2.75 15.10
CA LEU A 143 -0.20 2.85 15.91
C LEU A 143 0.40 4.24 15.82
N ASN A 144 0.97 4.72 16.91
CA ASN A 144 1.82 5.91 16.89
C ASN A 144 3.06 5.61 16.03
N ALA A 145 3.31 6.43 15.02
CA ALA A 145 4.42 6.21 14.10
C ALA A 145 5.79 6.36 14.78
N THR A 146 5.90 6.99 15.94
CA THR A 146 7.16 7.18 16.67
C THR A 146 7.37 6.11 17.73
N THR A 147 6.35 5.76 18.51
CA THR A 147 6.47 4.82 19.65
C THR A 147 6.06 3.39 19.31
N LEU A 148 5.40 3.16 18.17
CA LEU A 148 4.72 1.91 17.82
C LEU A 148 3.62 1.47 18.81
N GLU A 149 3.21 2.32 19.74
CA GLU A 149 2.11 1.99 20.65
C GLU A 149 0.78 2.00 19.90
N VAL A 150 -0.10 1.05 20.21
CA VAL A 150 -1.47 1.02 19.67
C VAL A 150 -2.26 2.13 20.36
N VAL A 151 -2.48 3.22 19.64
CA VAL A 151 -3.25 4.38 20.14
C VAL A 151 -4.74 4.10 20.04
N ARG A 152 -5.15 3.36 19.00
CA ARG A 152 -6.55 3.03 18.79
C ARG A 152 -6.74 1.73 18.03
N VAL A 153 -7.82 1.04 18.34
CA VAL A 153 -8.36 -0.09 17.57
C VAL A 153 -9.64 0.37 16.90
N TRP A 154 -9.66 0.31 15.56
CA TRP A 154 -10.78 0.70 14.73
C TRP A 154 -11.52 -0.55 14.24
N GLY A 155 -12.57 -0.92 14.97
CA GLY A 155 -13.39 -2.11 14.70
C GLY A 155 -14.77 -1.82 14.11
N SER A 156 -15.71 -2.73 14.35
CA SER A 156 -17.10 -2.73 13.81
C SER A 156 -17.23 -3.15 12.34
N HIS A 157 -16.19 -3.76 11.76
CA HIS A 157 -16.30 -4.38 10.44
C HIS A 157 -16.82 -5.82 10.55
N PRO A 158 -17.64 -6.28 9.59
CA PRO A 158 -18.25 -7.62 9.64
C PRO A 158 -17.30 -8.75 9.24
N ASN A 159 -16.12 -8.43 8.70
CA ASN A 159 -15.15 -9.38 8.17
C ASN A 159 -13.75 -8.74 8.17
N TRP A 160 -12.73 -9.48 7.75
CA TRP A 160 -11.38 -8.95 7.53
C TRP A 160 -11.42 -7.71 6.64
N VAL A 161 -10.66 -6.69 7.01
CA VAL A 161 -10.80 -5.35 6.44
C VAL A 161 -9.44 -4.75 6.09
N THR A 162 -9.41 -3.95 5.03
CA THR A 162 -8.30 -3.03 4.72
C THR A 162 -8.86 -1.63 4.47
N CYS A 163 -7.99 -0.61 4.51
CA CYS A 163 -8.38 0.80 4.39
C CYS A 163 -7.48 1.58 3.43
N ALA A 164 -7.96 2.71 2.92
CA ALA A 164 -7.17 3.70 2.20
C ALA A 164 -7.71 5.11 2.50
N ASP A 165 -6.89 6.13 2.32
CA ASP A 165 -7.33 7.53 2.34
C ASP A 165 -7.66 8.01 0.94
N PHE A 166 -8.59 8.94 0.82
CA PHE A 166 -8.88 9.61 -0.45
C PHE A 166 -9.31 11.04 -0.18
N TYR A 167 -9.07 11.93 -1.14
CA TYR A 167 -9.66 13.25 -1.11
C TYR A 167 -11.06 13.21 -1.68
N ASP A 168 -12.06 13.65 -0.91
CA ASP A 168 -13.42 13.82 -1.39
C ASP A 168 -13.62 15.23 -1.98
N PRO A 169 -13.89 15.36 -3.29
CA PRO A 169 -14.17 16.65 -3.92
C PRO A 169 -15.43 17.34 -3.38
N ALA A 170 -16.48 16.57 -3.04
CA ALA A 170 -17.77 17.10 -2.64
C ALA A 170 -17.71 17.70 -1.22
N ALA A 171 -17.19 16.95 -0.24
CA ALA A 171 -16.99 17.45 1.11
C ALA A 171 -15.72 18.31 1.27
N LYS A 172 -14.89 18.43 0.22
CA LYS A 172 -13.63 19.21 0.20
C LYS A 172 -12.67 18.86 1.35
N ARG A 173 -12.56 17.56 1.66
CA ARG A 173 -11.71 17.05 2.75
C ARG A 173 -11.22 15.65 2.44
N SER A 174 -10.13 15.26 3.09
CA SER A 174 -9.68 13.86 3.07
C SER A 174 -10.55 13.00 3.97
N ARG A 175 -10.85 11.80 3.50
CA ARG A 175 -11.68 10.80 4.16
C ARG A 175 -10.99 9.44 4.09
N LEU A 176 -11.52 8.46 4.81
CA LEU A 176 -11.08 7.08 4.78
C LEU A 176 -12.13 6.22 4.09
N VAL A 177 -11.68 5.26 3.30
CA VAL A 177 -12.50 4.17 2.78
C VAL A 177 -12.00 2.86 3.35
N THR A 178 -12.93 1.99 3.73
CA THR A 178 -12.61 0.61 4.09
C THR A 178 -13.26 -0.34 3.12
N VAL A 179 -12.57 -1.43 2.81
CA VAL A 179 -13.14 -2.56 2.07
C VAL A 179 -12.94 -3.83 2.89
N THR A 180 -14.00 -4.60 3.05
CA THR A 180 -13.90 -5.94 3.65
C THR A 180 -13.48 -6.98 2.62
N MET A 181 -13.03 -8.15 3.09
CA MET A 181 -12.65 -9.28 2.24
C MET A 181 -13.76 -9.72 1.28
N ASP A 182 -15.02 -9.58 1.68
CA ASP A 182 -16.23 -9.87 0.89
C ASP A 182 -16.72 -8.68 0.03
N GLY A 183 -15.94 -7.59 -0.05
CA GLY A 183 -16.19 -6.48 -0.97
C GLY A 183 -17.19 -5.43 -0.47
N LYS A 184 -17.38 -5.31 0.86
CA LYS A 184 -18.21 -4.26 1.45
C LYS A 184 -17.38 -2.97 1.58
N LEU A 185 -17.76 -1.93 0.84
CA LEU A 185 -17.17 -0.61 0.99
C LEU A 185 -17.92 0.24 2.01
N ASP A 186 -17.19 0.94 2.87
CA ASP A 186 -17.74 1.94 3.79
C ASP A 186 -16.83 3.19 3.79
N ILE A 187 -17.44 4.37 3.91
CA ILE A 187 -16.74 5.68 3.98
C ILE A 187 -16.77 6.20 5.42
N TRP A 188 -15.66 6.82 5.81
CA TRP A 188 -15.43 7.28 7.17
C TRP A 188 -14.73 8.62 7.17
N ASP A 189 -15.07 9.44 8.16
CA ASP A 189 -14.33 10.64 8.49
C ASP A 189 -13.33 10.35 9.59
N PHE A 190 -12.13 10.92 9.48
CA PHE A 190 -11.09 10.80 10.50
C PHE A 190 -10.74 12.17 11.06
N ASP A 191 -11.16 12.43 12.30
CA ASP A 191 -10.68 13.56 13.07
C ASP A 191 -9.34 13.20 13.72
N VAL A 192 -8.28 13.80 13.18
CA VAL A 192 -6.90 13.59 13.62
C VAL A 192 -6.65 14.19 15.01
N ALA A 193 -7.36 15.27 15.38
CA ALA A 193 -7.15 15.96 16.65
C ALA A 193 -7.78 15.17 17.80
N GLY A 194 -9.03 14.74 17.64
CA GLY A 194 -9.71 13.86 18.59
C GLY A 194 -9.33 12.39 18.48
N GLN A 195 -8.56 12.01 17.45
CA GLN A 195 -8.32 10.61 17.06
C GLN A 195 -9.65 9.84 16.93
N VAL A 196 -10.70 10.48 16.40
CA VAL A 196 -12.05 9.90 16.30
C VAL A 196 -12.38 9.58 14.85
N ILE A 197 -12.91 8.38 14.62
CA ILE A 197 -13.36 7.88 13.33
C ILE A 197 -14.86 7.78 13.39
N PHE A 198 -15.52 8.43 12.45
CA PHE A 198 -16.97 8.46 12.34
C PHE A 198 -17.38 7.80 11.03
N LYS A 199 -18.30 6.84 11.12
CA LYS A 199 -18.91 6.29 9.91
C LYS A 199 -19.79 7.35 9.28
N ASP A 200 -19.64 7.56 7.97
CA ASP A 200 -20.59 8.39 7.25
C ASP A 200 -21.94 7.65 7.20
N ARG A 201 -22.95 8.22 7.85
CA ARG A 201 -24.30 7.63 7.99
C ARG A 201 -25.33 8.29 7.06
N SER A 202 -24.89 9.10 6.10
CA SER A 202 -25.78 9.61 5.06
C SER A 202 -26.51 8.42 4.40
N SER A 203 -27.82 8.55 4.20
CA SER A 203 -28.69 7.48 3.66
C SER A 203 -28.27 6.98 2.28
N GLU A 204 -27.45 7.76 1.58
CA GLU A 204 -26.89 7.51 0.24
C GLU A 204 -25.58 6.68 0.28
N ASN A 205 -24.92 6.59 1.45
CA ASN A 205 -23.67 5.86 1.65
C ASN A 205 -23.88 4.45 2.20
N GLN A 206 -24.99 3.80 1.81
CA GLN A 206 -25.16 2.40 2.16
C GLN A 206 -23.98 1.59 1.62
N PRO A 207 -23.49 0.61 2.40
CA PRO A 207 -22.38 -0.22 1.97
C PRO A 207 -22.69 -0.86 0.62
N ARG A 208 -22.01 -0.41 -0.42
CA ARG A 208 -22.13 -1.02 -1.75
C ARG A 208 -21.42 -2.36 -1.67
N LEU A 209 -22.21 -3.43 -1.62
CA LEU A 209 -21.74 -4.79 -1.75
C LEU A 209 -21.30 -4.98 -3.20
N ILE A 210 -19.99 -5.01 -3.43
CA ILE A 210 -19.45 -5.26 -4.77
C ILE A 210 -19.29 -6.76 -5.02
N LYS A 211 -19.90 -7.61 -4.19
CA LYS A 211 -19.73 -9.06 -4.19
C LYS A 211 -20.00 -9.69 -5.56
N GLU A 212 -20.93 -9.12 -6.32
CA GLU A 212 -21.26 -9.57 -7.68
C GLU A 212 -20.17 -9.21 -8.71
N THR A 213 -19.45 -8.10 -8.52
CA THR A 213 -18.39 -7.64 -9.44
C THR A 213 -17.01 -8.16 -9.04
N THR A 214 -16.75 -8.37 -7.74
CA THR A 214 -15.42 -8.83 -7.28
C THR A 214 -15.13 -10.26 -7.69
N SER A 215 -16.13 -11.14 -7.71
CA SER A 215 -16.04 -12.58 -8.03
C SER A 215 -15.07 -13.42 -7.18
N ASP A 216 -14.24 -12.79 -6.35
CA ASP A 216 -13.24 -13.38 -5.47
C ASP A 216 -12.98 -12.43 -4.27
N ARG A 217 -12.21 -12.90 -3.29
CA ARG A 217 -11.80 -12.13 -2.11
C ARG A 217 -10.98 -10.90 -2.49
N VAL A 218 -11.23 -9.81 -1.79
CA VAL A 218 -10.41 -8.59 -1.88
C VAL A 218 -9.03 -8.87 -1.27
N ILE A 219 -7.98 -8.48 -1.97
CA ILE A 219 -6.58 -8.60 -1.54
C ILE A 219 -5.91 -7.25 -1.32
N GLY A 220 -6.48 -6.16 -1.81
CA GLY A 220 -5.92 -4.82 -1.62
C GLY A 220 -6.90 -3.69 -1.94
N LEU A 221 -6.63 -2.53 -1.36
CA LEU A 221 -7.32 -1.28 -1.61
C LEU A 221 -6.27 -0.19 -1.80
N LYS A 222 -6.34 0.54 -2.91
CA LYS A 222 -5.36 1.59 -3.25
C LYS A 222 -6.10 2.84 -3.66
N SER A 223 -5.78 3.98 -3.07
CA SER A 223 -6.26 5.26 -3.55
C SER A 223 -5.34 5.81 -4.62
N CYS A 224 -5.90 6.56 -5.57
CA CYS A 224 -5.10 7.27 -6.55
C CYS A 224 -4.66 8.61 -5.97
N PRO A 225 -3.34 8.87 -5.83
CA PRO A 225 -2.87 10.14 -5.31
C PRO A 225 -3.02 11.29 -6.31
N PHE A 226 -3.33 11.01 -7.58
CA PHE A 226 -3.40 12.01 -8.66
C PHE A 226 -4.83 12.43 -9.02
N TYR A 227 -5.80 11.55 -8.80
CA TYR A 227 -7.21 11.79 -9.10
C TYR A 227 -8.03 11.67 -7.82
N HIS A 228 -8.58 12.80 -7.39
CA HIS A 228 -9.43 12.86 -6.20
C HIS A 228 -10.64 11.93 -6.32
N GLY A 229 -11.04 11.29 -5.23
CA GLY A 229 -12.17 10.36 -5.21
C GLY A 229 -11.97 9.05 -5.99
N LEU A 230 -10.81 8.82 -6.61
CA LEU A 230 -10.53 7.61 -7.36
C LEU A 230 -9.80 6.58 -6.49
N CYS A 231 -10.34 5.37 -6.42
CA CYS A 231 -9.80 4.26 -5.66
C CYS A 231 -9.84 2.97 -6.49
N MET A 232 -9.04 1.99 -6.13
CA MET A 232 -9.01 0.68 -6.76
C MET A 232 -9.15 -0.39 -5.68
N VAL A 233 -10.10 -1.30 -5.89
CA VAL A 233 -10.19 -2.55 -5.16
C VAL A 233 -9.56 -3.63 -6.02
N LEU A 234 -8.59 -4.34 -5.46
CA LEU A 234 -7.92 -5.45 -6.11
C LEU A 234 -8.45 -6.76 -5.54
N THR A 235 -8.90 -7.66 -6.42
CA THR A 235 -9.16 -9.06 -6.12
C THR A 235 -8.17 -9.89 -6.92
N ARG A 236 -8.08 -11.20 -6.66
CA ARG A 236 -7.22 -12.08 -7.46
C ARG A 236 -7.65 -12.18 -8.92
N LYS A 237 -8.88 -11.81 -9.27
CA LYS A 237 -9.44 -11.96 -10.62
C LYS A 237 -9.67 -10.64 -11.32
N ASN A 238 -9.95 -9.58 -10.57
CA ASN A 238 -10.32 -8.29 -11.11
C ASN A 238 -9.60 -7.17 -10.36
N ALA A 239 -9.06 -6.21 -11.10
CA ALA A 239 -8.75 -4.89 -10.57
C ALA A 239 -9.90 -3.96 -10.95
N ILE A 240 -10.61 -3.45 -9.95
CA ILE A 240 -11.81 -2.64 -10.17
C ILE A 240 -11.53 -1.22 -9.70
N ILE A 241 -11.64 -0.27 -10.63
CA ILE A 241 -11.47 1.15 -10.37
C ILE A 241 -12.83 1.74 -10.04
N PHE A 242 -12.90 2.42 -8.90
CA PHE A 242 -14.08 3.14 -8.42
C PHE A 242 -13.82 4.62 -8.40
N VAL A 243 -14.88 5.37 -8.68
CA VAL A 243 -14.92 6.81 -8.51
C VAL A 243 -16.03 7.17 -7.52
N LEU A 244 -15.71 8.05 -6.59
CA LEU A 244 -16.68 8.64 -5.69
C LEU A 244 -17.55 9.65 -6.46
N ARG A 245 -18.84 9.37 -6.56
CA ARG A 245 -19.86 10.27 -7.12
C ARG A 245 -21.03 10.35 -6.13
N ASP A 246 -21.41 11.57 -5.76
CA ASP A 246 -22.50 11.82 -4.81
C ASP A 246 -22.39 10.95 -3.56
N SER A 247 -21.19 10.96 -2.98
CA SER A 247 -20.81 10.18 -1.80
C SER A 247 -20.79 8.66 -1.96
N ALA A 248 -21.19 8.11 -3.11
CA ALA A 248 -21.17 6.69 -3.38
C ALA A 248 -20.02 6.29 -4.32
N PHE A 249 -19.35 5.17 -4.05
CA PHE A 249 -18.37 4.61 -4.99
C PHE A 249 -19.08 3.87 -6.13
N VAL A 250 -18.84 4.33 -7.36
CA VAL A 250 -19.35 3.74 -8.60
C VAL A 250 -18.21 3.01 -9.30
N PRO A 251 -18.36 1.73 -9.71
CA PRO A 251 -17.35 1.05 -10.52
C PRO A 251 -17.31 1.67 -11.92
N GLU A 252 -16.13 2.06 -12.37
CA GLU A 252 -15.90 2.69 -13.68
C GLU A 252 -15.24 1.71 -14.66
N VAL A 253 -14.23 0.98 -14.18
CA VAL A 253 -13.41 0.09 -15.00
C VAL A 253 -13.16 -1.20 -14.24
N THR A 254 -13.29 -2.34 -14.91
CA THR A 254 -12.87 -3.66 -14.40
C THR A 254 -11.83 -4.26 -15.34
N ILE A 255 -10.65 -4.54 -14.80
CA ILE A 255 -9.55 -5.18 -15.53
C ILE A 255 -9.43 -6.63 -15.03
N PRO A 256 -9.91 -7.61 -15.80
CA PRO A 256 -9.78 -9.02 -15.43
C PRO A 256 -8.33 -9.50 -15.63
N THR A 257 -7.94 -10.51 -14.86
CA THR A 257 -6.70 -11.24 -15.09
C THR A 257 -6.77 -12.08 -16.37
N GLU A 258 -5.62 -12.32 -17.00
CA GLU A 258 -5.50 -13.34 -18.04
C GLU A 258 -5.97 -14.72 -17.53
N PRO A 259 -6.58 -15.58 -18.38
CA PRO A 259 -7.00 -16.92 -18.01
C PRO A 259 -5.87 -17.73 -17.37
N GLY A 260 -6.16 -18.39 -16.24
CA GLY A 260 -5.18 -19.20 -15.51
C GLY A 260 -4.21 -18.41 -14.62
N THR A 261 -4.27 -17.06 -14.63
CA THR A 261 -3.43 -16.21 -13.77
C THR A 261 -4.23 -15.63 -12.60
N SER A 262 -3.54 -14.90 -11.71
CA SER A 262 -4.16 -14.16 -10.60
C SER A 262 -3.35 -12.89 -10.31
N TRP A 263 -4.04 -11.78 -10.02
CA TRP A 263 -3.38 -10.55 -9.59
C TRP A 263 -2.69 -10.77 -8.24
N SER A 264 -1.49 -10.19 -8.10
CA SER A 264 -0.72 -10.17 -6.86
C SER A 264 -0.86 -8.82 -6.15
N SER A 265 -0.61 -7.73 -6.87
CA SER A 265 -0.74 -6.36 -6.36
C SER A 265 -0.78 -5.37 -7.53
N ALA A 266 -1.00 -4.11 -7.21
CA ALA A 266 -1.18 -3.02 -8.16
C ALA A 266 -0.82 -1.68 -7.52
N GLU A 267 -0.38 -0.72 -8.33
CA GLU A 267 0.05 0.60 -7.85
C GLU A 267 -0.27 1.70 -8.88
N PHE A 268 -0.80 2.83 -8.38
CA PHE A 268 -0.97 4.03 -9.19
C PHE A 268 0.35 4.77 -9.33
N CYS A 269 0.73 5.05 -10.57
CA CYS A 269 1.96 5.71 -10.94
C CYS A 269 1.71 7.10 -11.53
N LYS A 270 2.72 7.97 -11.45
CA LYS A 270 2.64 9.35 -11.96
C LYS A 270 2.38 9.35 -13.47
N GLY A 271 1.64 10.33 -13.96
CA GLY A 271 1.33 10.45 -15.39
C GLY A 271 0.24 9.48 -15.87
N ASN A 272 -0.77 9.23 -15.04
CA ASN A 272 -1.94 8.40 -15.36
C ASN A 272 -1.62 6.93 -15.64
N LYS A 273 -0.50 6.44 -15.10
CA LYS A 273 -0.10 5.06 -15.27
C LYS A 273 -0.65 4.22 -14.13
N LEU A 274 -1.14 3.04 -14.45
CA LEU A 274 -1.53 2.02 -13.49
C LEU A 274 -0.70 0.78 -13.78
N LEU A 275 0.07 0.33 -12.79
CA LEU A 275 0.82 -0.92 -12.87
C LEU A 275 0.04 -2.01 -12.15
N LEU A 276 -0.15 -3.13 -12.84
CA LEU A 276 -0.78 -4.34 -12.33
C LEU A 276 0.18 -5.49 -12.53
N TRP A 277 0.41 -6.33 -11.52
CA TRP A 277 1.28 -7.48 -11.69
C TRP A 277 0.67 -8.76 -11.13
N ALA A 278 0.89 -9.84 -11.88
CA ALA A 278 0.30 -11.15 -11.63
C ALA A 278 1.30 -12.10 -10.95
N GLN A 279 0.77 -13.19 -10.38
CA GLN A 279 1.56 -14.20 -9.66
C GLN A 279 2.57 -14.95 -10.56
N ASN A 280 2.37 -14.90 -11.88
CA ASN A 280 3.29 -15.48 -12.86
C ASN A 280 4.48 -14.55 -13.20
N GLY A 281 4.58 -13.37 -12.57
CA GLY A 281 5.68 -12.42 -12.78
C GLY A 281 5.48 -11.44 -13.93
N LYS A 282 4.36 -11.51 -14.67
CA LYS A 282 4.00 -10.49 -15.66
C LYS A 282 3.58 -9.20 -14.98
N ILE A 283 3.99 -8.06 -15.54
CA ILE A 283 3.60 -6.71 -15.13
C ILE A 283 2.95 -6.05 -16.33
N PHE A 284 1.79 -5.45 -16.13
CA PHE A 284 1.00 -4.78 -17.14
C PHE A 284 0.94 -3.30 -16.80
N GLU A 285 1.37 -2.46 -17.73
CA GLU A 285 1.25 -1.01 -17.65
C GLU A 285 0.03 -0.54 -18.41
N TYR A 286 -0.95 -0.01 -17.69
CA TYR A 286 -2.14 0.61 -18.26
C TYR A 286 -2.05 2.13 -18.18
N TYR A 287 -2.60 2.79 -19.20
CA TYR A 287 -2.85 4.22 -19.19
C TYR A 287 -4.32 4.48 -18.83
N LEU A 288 -4.54 5.18 -17.72
CA LEU A 288 -5.85 5.61 -17.25
C LEU A 288 -6.25 6.92 -17.96
N LYS A 289 -7.22 6.82 -18.87
CA LYS A 289 -7.76 7.96 -19.60
C LYS A 289 -8.85 8.63 -18.76
N PRO A 290 -8.65 9.88 -18.30
CA PRO A 290 -9.73 10.63 -17.68
C PRO A 290 -10.79 10.98 -18.75
N PRO A 291 -12.03 11.25 -18.32
CA PRO A 291 -13.08 11.60 -19.27
C PRO A 291 -12.83 12.95 -19.95
N ALA A 292 -13.36 13.12 -21.16
CA ALA A 292 -13.12 14.32 -21.97
C ALA A 292 -13.63 15.58 -21.25
N GLY A 293 -12.76 16.61 -21.14
CA GLY A 293 -13.11 17.89 -20.53
C GLY A 293 -12.98 17.97 -19.00
N VAL A 294 -12.52 16.91 -18.34
CA VAL A 294 -12.28 16.91 -16.89
C VAL A 294 -10.82 17.22 -16.60
N ASP A 295 -10.57 18.37 -15.96
CA ASP A 295 -9.27 18.62 -15.35
C ASP A 295 -9.06 17.61 -14.21
N PRO A 296 -7.88 16.97 -14.07
CA PRO A 296 -7.57 15.98 -13.03
C PRO A 296 -7.86 16.40 -11.58
N GLY A 297 -8.03 17.71 -11.32
CA GLY A 297 -8.36 18.29 -10.02
C GLY A 297 -9.81 18.77 -9.83
N ARG A 298 -10.69 18.65 -10.83
CA ARG A 298 -12.10 19.07 -10.75
C ARG A 298 -13.00 18.02 -11.38
N MET A 299 -13.71 17.23 -10.58
CA MET A 299 -14.79 16.41 -11.13
C MET A 299 -15.91 17.30 -11.66
N ALA A 300 -16.32 17.07 -12.90
CA ALA A 300 -17.53 17.66 -13.46
C ALA A 300 -18.76 16.96 -12.84
N GLN A 301 -19.80 17.76 -12.57
CA GLN A 301 -21.03 17.35 -11.90
C GLN A 301 -22.04 16.67 -12.83
N ASP A 302 -21.71 16.48 -14.11
CA ASP A 302 -22.67 16.04 -15.13
C ASP A 302 -22.48 14.56 -15.50
N GLU A 303 -23.49 13.74 -15.24
CA GLU A 303 -23.38 12.28 -15.14
C GLU A 303 -23.22 11.53 -16.48
N ASN A 304 -23.55 12.15 -17.61
CA ASN A 304 -23.74 11.40 -18.87
C ASN A 304 -22.53 11.28 -19.81
N GLN A 305 -21.35 11.83 -19.47
CA GLN A 305 -20.17 11.79 -20.35
C GLN A 305 -18.82 11.52 -19.66
N LEU A 306 -18.81 11.02 -18.42
CA LEU A 306 -17.63 11.07 -17.57
C LEU A 306 -17.02 9.71 -17.18
N TYR A 307 -16.93 8.74 -18.09
CA TYR A 307 -16.33 7.44 -17.76
C TYR A 307 -14.80 7.44 -17.87
N TYR A 308 -14.13 6.95 -16.84
CA TYR A 308 -12.71 6.61 -16.98
C TYR A 308 -12.59 5.39 -17.90
N SER A 309 -11.54 5.36 -18.72
CA SER A 309 -11.19 4.17 -19.49
C SER A 309 -9.73 3.83 -19.29
N VAL A 310 -9.36 2.58 -19.57
CA VAL A 310 -7.98 2.12 -19.51
C VAL A 310 -7.55 1.57 -20.85
N SER A 311 -6.27 1.72 -21.16
CA SER A 311 -5.66 1.10 -22.34
C SER A 311 -4.36 0.44 -21.89
N LEU A 312 -4.14 -0.82 -22.28
CA LEU A 312 -2.87 -1.48 -22.06
C LEU A 312 -1.82 -0.76 -22.92
N MET A 313 -0.68 -0.42 -22.34
CA MET A 313 0.41 0.24 -23.03
C MET A 313 1.57 -0.74 -23.25
N HIS A 314 1.97 -1.42 -22.18
CA HIS A 314 3.10 -2.34 -22.21
C HIS A 314 2.83 -3.56 -21.34
N THR A 315 3.32 -4.71 -21.76
CA THR A 315 3.47 -5.89 -20.90
C THR A 315 4.95 -6.18 -20.70
N TYR A 316 5.37 -6.25 -19.44
CA TYR A 316 6.72 -6.64 -19.05
C TYR A 316 6.69 -8.05 -18.47
N TYR A 317 7.65 -8.87 -18.86
CA TYR A 317 7.85 -10.19 -18.29
C TYR A 317 9.34 -10.51 -18.21
N PHE A 318 9.67 -11.47 -17.34
CA PHE A 318 11.04 -11.93 -17.20
C PHE A 318 11.25 -13.11 -18.15
N ASP A 319 12.06 -12.92 -19.20
CA ASP A 319 12.46 -14.04 -20.07
C ASP A 319 13.38 -15.00 -19.28
N THR A 320 12.98 -16.27 -19.22
CA THR A 320 13.74 -17.33 -18.56
C THR A 320 15.07 -17.65 -19.24
N ASN A 321 15.31 -17.12 -20.45
CA ASN A 321 16.60 -17.26 -21.16
C ASN A 321 17.67 -16.21 -20.79
N GLY A 322 17.35 -15.29 -19.88
CA GLY A 322 18.34 -14.51 -19.16
C GLY A 322 18.69 -13.14 -19.76
N LYS A 323 18.36 -12.11 -18.95
CA LYS A 323 18.88 -10.72 -18.98
C LYS A 323 18.22 -9.71 -19.92
N LYS A 324 16.93 -9.83 -20.23
CA LYS A 324 16.16 -8.69 -20.74
C LYS A 324 14.71 -8.71 -20.27
N TRP A 325 14.20 -7.52 -19.97
CA TRP A 325 12.77 -7.29 -19.92
C TRP A 325 12.33 -7.14 -21.36
N ASP A 326 11.61 -8.12 -21.88
CA ASP A 326 10.97 -7.98 -23.18
C ASP A 326 9.66 -7.21 -22.99
N MET A 327 9.42 -6.29 -23.93
CA MET A 327 8.31 -5.35 -23.91
C MET A 327 7.50 -5.61 -25.17
N ASP A 328 6.30 -6.12 -24.97
CA ASP A 328 5.32 -6.21 -26.05
C ASP A 328 4.46 -4.92 -26.01
N GLU A 329 4.51 -4.16 -27.10
CA GLU A 329 3.58 -3.05 -27.39
C GLU A 329 2.36 -3.64 -28.12
N GLU A 330 1.15 -3.32 -27.66
CA GLU A 330 -0.12 -3.67 -28.34
C GLU A 330 -0.66 -2.52 -29.21
#